data_AF-A0A382ZG33-F1
#
_entry.id   AF-A0A382ZG33-F1
#
_cell.length_a   1.000
_cell.length_b   1.000
_cell.length_c   1.000
_cell.angle_alpha   90.00
_cell.angle_beta   90.00
_cell.angle_gamma   90.00
#
_symmetry.space_group_name_H-M   'P 1'
#
loop_
_entity.id
_entity.type
_entity.pdbx_description
1 polymer ?
#
loop_
_entity_poly.entity_id
_entity_poly.type
_entity_poly.pdbx_seq_one_letter_code
_entity_poly.pdbx_strand_id
1 'polypeptide(L)' 'MRKVILLNLKSLRMFENKKILITGGTGSLGTVLTTKLLKTDVDTIRIFSRDELKQSQMES' A
#
# COMPACT_ATOMS: atom_id res chain seq x y z
N MET A 1 6.10 -34.27 17.66
CA MET A 1 5.06 -33.72 16.75
C MET A 1 5.37 -32.25 16.49
N ARG A 2 5.78 -31.90 15.27
CA ARG A 2 6.02 -30.49 14.90
C ARG A 2 4.66 -29.81 14.78
N LYS A 3 4.38 -28.86 15.67
CA LYS A 3 3.23 -27.97 15.58
C LYS A 3 3.46 -27.09 14.35
N VAL A 4 2.90 -27.47 13.21
CA VAL A 4 2.86 -26.62 12.02
C VAL A 4 2.02 -25.42 12.42
N ILE A 5 2.66 -24.28 12.67
CA ILE A 5 1.97 -23.02 12.90
C ILE A 5 1.32 -22.69 11.57
N LEU A 6 0.02 -22.96 11.45
CA LEU A 6 -0.76 -22.52 10.31
C LEU A 6 -0.74 -20.99 10.34
N LEU A 7 0.06 -20.39 9.46
CA LEU A 7 0.12 -18.94 9.31
C LEU A 7 -1.31 -18.45 9.08
N ASN A 8 -1.78 -17.49 9.89
CA ASN A 8 -3.16 -17.03 9.82
C ASN A 8 -3.46 -16.54 8.40
N LEU A 9 -4.29 -17.28 7.66
CA LEU A 9 -4.66 -16.99 6.27
C LEU A 9 -5.31 -15.61 6.09
N LYS A 10 -5.84 -14.99 7.17
CA LYS A 10 -6.34 -13.61 7.11
C LYS A 10 -5.22 -12.59 6.86
N SER A 11 -3.98 -12.87 7.28
CA SER A 11 -2.84 -11.97 7.07
C SER A 11 -2.42 -11.87 5.61
N LEU A 12 -2.62 -12.92 4.81
CA LEU A 12 -2.18 -12.95 3.41
C LEU A 12 -3.07 -12.10 2.50
N ARG A 13 -4.34 -11.88 2.87
CA ARG A 13 -5.35 -11.15 2.08
C ARG A 13 -5.80 -9.86 2.77
N MET A 14 -4.95 -9.28 3.62
CA MET A 14 -5.28 -8.11 4.43
C MET A 14 -5.77 -6.93 3.59
N PHE A 15 -5.19 -6.73 2.40
CA PHE A 15 -5.49 -5.61 1.52
C PHE A 15 -6.47 -5.96 0.39
N GLU A 16 -6.92 -7.21 0.29
CA GLU A 16 -7.87 -7.65 -0.73
C GLU A 16 -9.15 -6.80 -0.69
N ASN A 17 -9.50 -6.22 -1.84
CA ASN A 17 -10.66 -5.37 -2.05
C ASN A 17 -10.70 -4.12 -1.12
N LYS A 18 -9.55 -3.64 -0.63
CA LYS A 18 -9.48 -2.43 0.20
C LYS A 18 -9.23 -1.19 -0.64
N LYS A 19 -9.83 -0.08 -0.21
CA LYS A 19 -9.55 1.27 -0.69
C LYS A 19 -8.73 2.01 0.36
N ILE A 20 -7.53 2.45 0.01
CA ILE A 20 -6.56 3.05 0.92
C ILE A 20 -6.34 4.51 0.54
N LEU A 21 -6.29 5.39 1.53
CA LEU A 21 -5.87 6.79 1.39
C LEU A 21 -4.53 6.99 2.09
N ILE A 22 -3.54 7.51 1.37
CA ILE A 22 -2.21 7.86 1.91
C ILE A 22 -2.07 9.38 1.92
N THR A 23 -2.14 9.98 3.10
CA THR A 23 -1.84 11.41 3.30
C THR A 23 -0.33 11.63 3.39
N GLY A 24 0.17 12.73 2.82
CA GLY A 24 1.62 12.95 2.70
C GLY A 24 2.28 11.90 1.80
N GLY A 25 1.52 11.29 0.88
CA GLY A 25 1.98 10.12 0.12
C GLY A 25 3.10 10.41 -0.89
N THR A 26 3.41 11.68 -1.15
CA THR A 26 4.58 12.09 -1.95
C THR A 26 5.88 12.21 -1.16
N GLY A 27 5.84 12.04 0.16
CA GLY A 27 7.06 11.93 0.97
C GLY A 27 7.74 10.58 0.78
N SER A 28 9.03 10.47 1.13
CA SER A 28 9.84 9.26 0.89
C SER A 28 9.19 7.97 1.42
N LEU A 29 8.60 8.03 2.62
CA LEU A 29 7.89 6.88 3.19
C LEU A 29 6.59 6.56 2.44
N GLY A 30 5.84 7.59 2.04
CA GLY A 30 4.60 7.44 1.29
C GLY A 30 4.81 6.79 -0.07
N THR A 31 5.88 7.19 -0.77
CA THR A 31 6.28 6.58 -2.05
C THR A 31 6.63 5.11 -1.86
N VAL A 32 7.49 4.77 -0.89
CA VAL A 32 7.88 3.38 -0.61
C VAL A 32 6.67 2.53 -0.19
N LEU A 33 5.77 3.08 0.63
CA LEU A 33 4.56 2.40 1.06
C LEU A 33 3.62 2.15 -0.12
N THR A 34 3.45 3.13 -1.01
CA THR A 34 2.67 2.98 -2.24
C THR A 34 3.23 1.84 -3.09
N THR A 35 4.55 1.82 -3.35
CA THR A 35 5.19 0.74 -4.12
C THR A 35 5.00 -0.63 -3.48
N LYS A 36 4.95 -0.73 -2.15
CA LYS A 36 4.66 -1.99 -1.45
C LYS A 36 3.20 -2.41 -1.59
N LEU A 37 2.27 -1.48 -1.41
CA LEU A 37 0.83 -1.75 -1.52
C LEU A 37 0.41 -2.12 -2.95
N LEU A 38 1.05 -1.56 -3.98
CA LEU A 38 0.85 -1.94 -5.38
C LEU A 38 1.24 -3.40 -5.68
N LYS A 39 2.03 -4.05 -4.81
CA LYS A 39 2.38 -5.48 -4.93
C LYS A 39 1.40 -6.40 -4.18
N THR A 40 0.29 -5.84 -3.69
CA THR A 40 -0.76 -6.55 -2.95
C THR A 40 -2.10 -6.42 -3.66
N ASP A 41 -3.09 -7.17 -3.18
CA ASP A 41 -4.43 -7.31 -3.78
C ASP A 41 -5.36 -6.10 -3.53
N VAL A 42 -4.80 -4.90 -3.41
CA VAL A 42 -5.53 -3.67 -3.10
C VAL A 42 -6.37 -3.21 -4.29
N ASP A 43 -7.61 -2.79 -4.03
CA ASP A 43 -8.54 -2.31 -5.07
C ASP A 43 -8.23 -0.87 -5.50
N THR A 44 -7.90 0.00 -4.55
CA THR A 44 -7.58 1.40 -4.87
C THR A 44 -6.59 1.98 -3.85
N ILE A 45 -5.60 2.71 -4.34
CA ILE A 45 -4.75 3.59 -3.52
C ILE A 45 -4.99 5.02 -3.98
N ARG A 46 -5.33 5.92 -3.05
CA ARG A 46 -5.41 7.36 -3.28
C ARG A 46 -4.27 8.06 -2.57
N ILE A 47 -3.51 8.86 -3.29
CA ILE A 47 -2.41 9.65 -2.74
C ILE A 47 -2.87 11.09 -2.56
N PHE A 48 -2.82 11.57 -1.33
CA PHE A 48 -3.14 12.95 -0.99
C PHE A 48 -1.91 13.69 -0.48
N SER A 49 -1.55 14.78 -1.14
CA SER A 49 -0.44 15.65 -0.77
C SER A 49 -0.69 17.06 -1.28
N ARG A 50 0.09 18.03 -0.79
CA ARG A 50 0.07 19.43 -1.25
C ARG A 50 1.10 19.72 -2.35
N ASP A 51 2.02 18.79 -2.58
CA ASP A 51 3.14 18.96 -3.52
C ASP A 51 2.76 18.35 -4.87
N GLU A 52 2.17 19.18 -5.74
CA GLU A 52 1.66 18.80 -7.06
C GLU A 52 2.77 18.28 -7.98
N LEU A 53 3.97 18.89 -7.94
CA LEU A 53 5.11 18.46 -8.73
C LEU A 53 5.51 17.02 -8.38
N LYS A 54 5.63 16.71 -7.08
CA LYS A 54 5.94 15.33 -6.67
C LYS A 54 4.81 14.35 -6.97
N GLN A 55 3.55 14.78 -6.95
CA GLN A 55 2.44 13.91 -7.37
C GLN A 55 2.59 13.56 -8.86
N SER A 56 2.82 14.55 -9.73
CA SER A 56 3.03 14.33 -11.16
C SER A 56 4.26 13.44 -11.44
N GLN A 57 5.34 13.60 -10.68
CA GLN A 57 6.52 12.71 -10.77
C GLN A 57 6.22 11.26 -10.41
N MET A 58 5.23 10.99 -9.55
CA MET A 58 4.82 9.62 -9.20
C MET A 58 3.93 8.97 -10.27
N GLU A 59 3.39 9.75 -11.22
CA GLU A 59 2.57 9.23 -12.32
C GLU A 59 3.41 8.72 -13.51
N SER A 60 4.72 9.02 -13.54
CA SER A 60 5.67 8.63 -14.61
C SER A 60 6.44 7.36 -14.28
#